data_AF-A0A2C5XTT7-F1
#
_entry.id   AF-A0A2C5XTT7-F1
#
_cell.length_a   1.000
_cell.length_b   1.000
_cell.length_c   1.000
_cell.angle_alpha   90.00
_cell.angle_beta   90.00
_cell.angle_gamma   90.00
#
_symmetry.space_group_name_H-M   'P 1'
#
loop_
_entity.id
_entity.type
_entity.pdbx_description
1 polymer ?
#
loop_
_entity_poly.entity_id
_entity_poly.type
_entity_poly.pdbx_seq_one_letter_code
_entity_poly.pdbx_strand_id
1 'polypeptide(L)'
;MVKVSPDEDQDSQIQGIVSAVHQSGAAGLIVGNTTKRRDNLLPPPQETKLPVAERRSLAEQGGFSGPAMFGRTLDLVGRYRRELDARSLAEGAERKVIFATGGICSGEEVVKVLNAGASVAMVYTGLVYGGAGTVTRIKAEMKAAGGT
;
A
#
# COMPACT_ATOMS: atom_id res chain seq x y z
N MET A 1 -2.52 1.50 16.32
CA MET A 1 -1.90 1.66 14.98
C MET A 1 -2.49 2.88 14.31
N VAL A 2 -1.76 3.50 13.37
CA VAL A 2 -2.23 4.65 12.57
C VAL A 2 -2.27 4.27 11.10
N LYS A 3 -3.34 4.61 10.37
CA LYS A 3 -3.44 4.38 8.92
C LYS A 3 -3.20 5.70 8.17
N VAL A 4 -2.31 5.66 7.19
CA VAL A 4 -1.86 6.87 6.46
C VAL A 4 -2.33 6.83 5.01
N SER A 5 -2.62 7.99 4.43
CA SER A 5 -3.01 8.06 3.04
C SER A 5 -1.76 8.02 2.14
N PRO A 6 -1.89 7.45 0.94
CA PRO A 6 -0.78 7.39 -0.02
C PRO A 6 -0.53 8.74 -0.70
N ASP A 7 -1.32 9.76 -0.36
CA ASP A 7 -1.18 11.11 -0.90
C ASP A 7 -0.32 12.01 -0.01
N GLU A 8 0.04 11.58 1.21
CA GLU A 8 1.03 12.20 2.09
C GLU A 8 2.44 11.62 1.83
N ASP A 9 2.96 11.83 0.62
CA ASP A 9 4.17 11.18 0.11
C ASP A 9 5.42 12.07 0.10
N GLN A 10 5.36 13.27 0.69
CA GLN A 10 6.54 14.13 0.84
C GLN A 10 7.39 13.70 2.04
N ASP A 11 8.72 13.81 1.93
CA ASP A 11 9.63 13.38 3.00
C ASP A 11 9.32 14.05 4.36
N SER A 12 9.00 15.35 4.34
CA SER A 12 8.62 16.08 5.56
C SER A 12 7.32 15.56 6.19
N GLN A 13 6.35 15.13 5.39
CA GLN A 13 5.11 14.54 5.88
C GLN A 13 5.38 13.16 6.49
N ILE A 14 6.17 12.33 5.83
CA ILE A 14 6.56 11.00 6.32
C ILE A 14 7.30 11.14 7.66
N GLN A 15 8.28 12.03 7.75
CA GLN A 15 9.03 12.30 8.99
C GLN A 15 8.11 12.77 10.13
N GLY A 16 7.19 13.69 9.83
CA GLY A 16 6.19 14.17 10.79
C GLY A 16 5.31 13.04 11.33
N ILE A 17 4.82 12.17 10.44
CA ILE A 17 4.01 11.00 10.81
C ILE A 17 4.81 10.02 11.66
N VAL A 18 6.05 9.70 11.27
CA VAL A 18 6.95 8.83 12.02
C VAL A 18 7.20 9.37 13.43
N SER A 19 7.32 10.69 13.55
CA SER A 19 7.40 11.38 14.84
C SER A 19 6.17 11.20 15.69
N ALA A 20 5.00 11.47 15.13
CA ALA A 20 3.74 11.31 15.84
C ALA A 20 3.52 9.86 16.28
N VAL A 21 3.91 8.86 15.47
CA VAL A 21 3.78 7.44 15.82
C VAL A 21 4.68 7.04 17.00
N HIS A 22 5.90 7.55 17.07
CA HIS A 22 6.78 7.30 18.22
C HIS A 22 6.26 8.01 19.47
N GLN A 23 5.91 9.29 19.37
CA GLN A 23 5.45 10.10 20.51
C GLN A 23 4.10 9.64 21.08
N SER A 24 3.21 9.12 20.24
CA SER A 24 1.88 8.64 20.66
C SER A 24 1.90 7.26 21.33
N GLY A 25 3.03 6.55 21.31
CA GLY A 25 3.10 5.16 21.77
C GLY A 25 2.39 4.17 20.84
N ALA A 26 2.04 4.57 19.61
CA ALA A 26 1.45 3.65 18.65
C ALA A 26 2.41 2.49 18.32
N ALA A 27 1.88 1.27 18.25
CA ALA A 27 2.65 0.07 17.92
C ALA A 27 3.14 0.01 16.47
N GLY A 28 2.56 0.80 15.57
CA GLY A 28 2.87 0.71 14.15
C GLY A 28 1.91 1.47 13.24
N LEU A 29 2.13 1.28 11.94
CA LEU A 29 1.47 1.97 10.83
C LEU A 29 0.79 0.98 9.87
N ILE A 30 -0.35 1.39 9.34
CA ILE A 30 -0.93 0.83 8.11
C ILE A 30 -0.57 1.79 6.99
N VAL A 31 0.35 1.38 6.12
CA VAL A 31 0.82 2.17 4.98
C VAL A 31 -0.12 1.96 3.80
N GLY A 32 -0.81 3.03 3.44
CA GLY A 32 -1.78 3.06 2.37
C GLY A 32 -3.20 3.27 2.87
N ASN A 33 -3.98 3.93 2.01
CA ASN A 33 -5.42 4.09 2.07
C ASN A 33 -5.88 4.24 0.61
N THR A 34 -7.11 4.63 0.36
CA THR A 34 -7.51 5.07 -0.99
C THR A 34 -6.82 6.38 -1.37
N THR A 35 -6.55 6.60 -2.65
CA THR A 35 -5.95 7.84 -3.17
C THR A 35 -7.00 8.72 -3.86
N LYS A 36 -6.87 10.03 -3.79
CA LYS A 36 -7.65 10.94 -4.67
C LYS A 36 -7.00 11.12 -6.04
N ARG A 37 -5.74 10.72 -6.20
CA ARG A 37 -4.99 10.85 -7.44
C ARG A 37 -5.45 9.76 -8.42
N ARG A 38 -5.96 10.20 -9.57
CA ARG A 38 -6.50 9.36 -10.65
C ARG A 38 -5.77 9.60 -11.98
N ASP A 39 -4.59 10.19 -11.91
CA ASP A 39 -3.68 10.38 -13.01
C ASP A 39 -3.11 9.03 -13.46
N ASN A 40 -2.96 8.86 -14.78
CA ASN A 40 -2.29 7.71 -15.38
C ASN A 40 -2.84 6.32 -14.97
N LEU A 41 -4.12 6.24 -14.55
CA LEU A 41 -4.77 4.97 -14.24
C LEU A 41 -4.98 4.07 -15.47
N LEU A 42 -4.92 4.66 -16.66
CA LEU A 42 -5.16 4.00 -17.93
C LEU A 42 -4.04 4.33 -18.90
N PRO A 43 -3.81 3.47 -19.91
CA PRO A 43 -3.02 3.83 -21.07
C PRO A 43 -3.55 5.12 -21.71
N PRO A 44 -2.72 5.82 -22.51
CA PRO A 44 -3.11 7.06 -23.18
C PRO A 44 -4.45 6.91 -23.93
N PRO A 45 -5.23 7.99 -24.07
CA PRO A 45 -6.56 7.96 -24.69
C PRO A 45 -6.58 7.38 -26.11
N GLN A 46 -5.46 7.44 -26.86
CA GLN A 46 -5.35 6.82 -28.18
C GLN A 46 -5.44 5.28 -28.14
N GLU A 47 -5.12 4.65 -27.01
CA GLU A 47 -5.05 3.19 -26.85
C GLU A 47 -6.26 2.61 -26.10
N THR A 48 -7.06 3.46 -25.45
CA THR A 48 -8.13 2.99 -24.54
C THR A 48 -9.49 3.62 -24.89
N LYS A 49 -10.37 2.84 -25.54
CA LYS A 49 -11.76 3.24 -25.78
C LYS A 49 -12.65 2.81 -24.61
N LEU A 50 -12.77 3.66 -23.60
CA LEU A 50 -13.69 3.40 -22.50
C LEU A 50 -15.15 3.79 -22.83
N PRO A 51 -16.15 2.98 -22.42
CA PRO A 51 -17.54 3.40 -22.41
C PRO A 51 -17.76 4.70 -21.64
N VAL A 52 -18.79 5.46 -22.00
CA VAL A 52 -19.12 6.74 -21.33
C VAL A 52 -19.35 6.54 -19.83
N ALA A 53 -20.01 5.44 -19.46
CA ALA A 53 -20.26 5.09 -18.06
C ALA A 53 -18.95 4.94 -17.26
N GLU A 54 -17.95 4.24 -17.80
CA GLU A 54 -16.66 4.03 -17.12
C GLU A 54 -15.85 5.32 -17.01
N ARG A 55 -15.88 6.18 -18.04
CA ARG A 55 -15.26 7.53 -17.95
C ARG A 55 -15.91 8.36 -16.84
N ARG A 56 -17.22 8.26 -16.66
CA ARG A 56 -17.93 8.94 -15.57
C ARG A 56 -17.52 8.39 -14.21
N SER A 57 -17.43 7.07 -14.05
CA SER A 57 -16.96 6.44 -12.81
C SER A 57 -15.52 6.87 -12.46
N LEU A 58 -14.65 7.01 -13.45
CA LEU A 58 -13.29 7.51 -13.25
C LEU A 58 -13.24 8.98 -12.82
N ALA A 59 -14.24 9.79 -13.16
CA ALA A 59 -14.36 11.18 -12.74
C ALA A 59 -15.08 11.37 -11.38
N GLU A 60 -15.52 10.29 -10.73
CA GLU A 60 -16.20 10.38 -9.43
C GLU A 60 -15.30 10.95 -8.33
N GLN A 61 -15.93 11.68 -7.41
CA GLN A 61 -15.27 12.18 -6.22
C GLN A 61 -15.11 11.06 -5.18
N GLY A 62 -13.96 11.05 -4.51
CA GLY A 62 -13.66 10.09 -3.45
C GLY A 62 -12.40 9.28 -3.74
N GLY A 63 -12.15 8.32 -2.85
CA GLY A 63 -10.97 7.49 -2.88
C GLY A 63 -11.01 6.42 -3.97
N PHE A 64 -9.95 6.33 -4.76
CA PHE A 64 -9.67 5.24 -5.68
C PHE A 64 -8.86 4.14 -4.98
N SER A 65 -9.14 2.88 -5.34
CA SER A 65 -8.41 1.70 -4.88
C SER A 65 -8.19 0.73 -6.04
N GLY A 66 -7.11 -0.06 -5.98
CA GLY A 66 -6.90 -1.15 -6.92
C GLY A 66 -5.45 -1.31 -7.36
N PRO A 67 -5.20 -2.20 -8.34
CA PRO A 67 -3.86 -2.60 -8.75
C PRO A 67 -2.93 -1.45 -9.13
N ALA A 68 -3.47 -0.39 -9.75
CA ALA A 68 -2.70 0.79 -10.14
C ALA A 68 -2.00 1.51 -8.96
N MET A 69 -2.43 1.27 -7.72
CA MET A 69 -1.79 1.83 -6.52
C MET A 69 -0.54 1.07 -6.07
N PHE A 70 -0.33 -0.17 -6.52
CA PHE A 70 0.65 -1.07 -5.94
C PHE A 70 2.07 -0.48 -5.94
N GLY A 71 2.48 0.12 -7.06
CA GLY A 71 3.81 0.73 -7.18
C GLY A 71 4.06 1.81 -6.13
N ARG A 72 3.07 2.69 -5.89
CA ARG A 72 3.18 3.72 -4.85
C ARG A 72 3.13 3.13 -3.44
N THR A 73 2.27 2.15 -3.20
CA THR A 73 2.23 1.45 -1.91
C THR A 73 3.58 0.82 -1.58
N LEU A 74 4.21 0.15 -2.54
CA LEU A 74 5.53 -0.47 -2.37
C LEU A 74 6.62 0.56 -2.02
N ASP A 75 6.67 1.68 -2.75
CA ASP A 75 7.61 2.77 -2.47
C ASP A 75 7.41 3.34 -1.06
N LEU A 76 6.17 3.66 -0.69
CA LEU A 76 5.85 4.22 0.62
C LEU A 76 6.19 3.26 1.76
N VAL A 77 5.93 1.96 1.60
CA VAL A 77 6.29 0.94 2.61
C VAL A 77 7.78 0.98 2.89
N GLY A 78 8.62 1.00 1.84
CA GLY A 78 10.07 1.08 1.98
C GLY A 78 10.53 2.38 2.66
N ARG A 79 9.95 3.52 2.26
CA ARG A 79 10.28 4.83 2.85
C ARG A 79 9.89 4.89 4.33
N TYR A 80 8.67 4.50 4.69
CA TYR A 80 8.25 4.42 6.10
C TYR A 80 9.10 3.44 6.89
N ARG A 81 9.49 2.30 6.31
CA ARG A 81 10.34 1.32 6.99
C ARG A 81 11.68 1.93 7.39
N ARG A 82 12.36 2.59 6.45
CA ARG A 82 13.64 3.23 6.68
C ARG A 82 13.56 4.29 7.77
N GLU A 83 12.57 5.19 7.69
CA GLU A 83 12.42 6.28 8.68
C GLU A 83 12.03 5.75 10.07
N LEU A 84 11.16 4.74 10.14
CA LEU A 84 10.80 4.11 11.42
C LEU A 84 12.00 3.39 12.05
N ASP A 85 12.77 2.62 11.26
CA ASP A 85 13.95 1.91 11.76
C ASP A 85 15.02 2.87 12.25
N ALA A 86 15.32 3.93 11.48
CA ALA A 86 16.29 4.95 11.88
C ALA A 86 15.90 5.61 13.20
N ARG A 87 14.61 5.91 13.37
CA ARG A 87 14.11 6.55 14.59
C ARG A 87 14.07 5.60 15.78
N SER A 88 13.59 4.37 15.60
CA SER A 88 13.59 3.37 16.67
C SER A 88 15.02 3.11 17.17
N LEU A 89 16.00 3.06 16.26
CA LEU A 89 17.41 2.93 16.63
C LEU A 89 17.93 4.15 17.42
N ALA A 90 17.63 5.36 16.96
CA ALA A 90 18.07 6.59 17.62
C ALA A 90 17.48 6.78 19.03
N GLU A 91 16.22 6.36 19.23
CA GLU A 91 15.51 6.48 20.51
C GLU A 91 15.68 5.25 21.42
N GLY A 92 16.40 4.20 20.98
CA GLY A 92 16.50 2.93 21.70
C GLY A 92 15.13 2.25 21.90
N ALA A 93 14.20 2.50 20.99
CA ALA A 93 12.82 2.04 21.07
C ALA A 93 12.59 0.75 20.29
N GLU A 94 11.51 0.05 20.61
CA GLU A 94 11.09 -1.13 19.87
C GLU A 94 10.73 -0.79 18.41
N ARG A 95 11.09 -1.72 17.51
CA ARG A 95 10.80 -1.61 16.10
C ARG A 95 9.30 -1.58 15.84
N LYS A 96 8.81 -0.52 15.20
CA LYS A 96 7.39 -0.37 14.84
C LYS A 96 6.96 -1.34 13.73
N VAL A 97 5.73 -1.84 13.82
CA VAL A 97 5.13 -2.78 12.87
C VAL A 97 4.54 -2.03 11.65
N ILE A 98 4.66 -2.59 10.45
CA ILE A 98 4.04 -2.04 9.22
C ILE A 98 3.05 -3.04 8.63
N PHE A 99 1.84 -2.56 8.34
CA PHE A 99 0.85 -3.28 7.54
C PHE A 99 0.74 -2.58 6.18
N ALA A 100 1.02 -3.29 5.08
CA ALA A 100 0.91 -2.74 3.74
C ALA A 100 -0.48 -2.97 3.16
N THR A 101 -1.08 -1.94 2.54
CA THR A 101 -2.35 -2.04 1.83
C THR A 101 -2.37 -1.14 0.60
N GLY A 102 -3.07 -1.57 -0.44
CA GLY A 102 -3.24 -0.82 -1.70
C GLY A 102 -2.64 -1.58 -2.88
N GLY A 103 -3.52 -1.99 -3.80
CA GLY A 103 -3.12 -2.66 -5.04
C GLY A 103 -2.53 -4.07 -4.91
N ILE A 104 -2.45 -4.65 -3.72
CA ILE A 104 -1.93 -6.01 -3.52
C ILE A 104 -2.97 -7.03 -3.99
N CYS A 105 -2.66 -7.74 -5.08
CA CYS A 105 -3.57 -8.65 -5.78
C CYS A 105 -2.96 -10.05 -6.05
N SER A 106 -1.66 -10.23 -5.87
CA SER A 106 -0.91 -11.47 -6.10
C SER A 106 0.06 -11.82 -4.97
N GLY A 107 0.49 -13.08 -4.91
CA GLY A 107 1.51 -13.52 -3.97
C GLY A 107 2.87 -12.89 -4.20
N GLU A 108 3.25 -12.62 -5.45
CA GLU A 108 4.49 -11.91 -5.77
C GLU A 108 4.48 -10.49 -5.19
N GLU A 109 3.37 -9.78 -5.31
CA GLU A 109 3.17 -8.45 -4.73
C GLU A 109 3.23 -8.47 -3.21
N VAL A 110 2.67 -9.52 -2.57
CA VAL A 110 2.82 -9.74 -1.13
C VAL A 110 4.29 -9.89 -0.75
N VAL A 111 5.04 -10.76 -1.44
CA VAL A 111 6.48 -10.94 -1.18
C VAL A 111 7.24 -9.62 -1.33
N LYS A 112 6.93 -8.82 -2.35
CA LYS A 112 7.56 -7.50 -2.57
C LYS A 112 7.34 -6.55 -1.40
N VAL A 113 6.11 -6.41 -0.88
CA VAL A 113 5.86 -5.49 0.24
C VAL A 113 6.45 -6.00 1.56
N LEU A 114 6.48 -7.31 1.77
CA LEU A 114 7.15 -7.91 2.93
C LEU A 114 8.66 -7.64 2.89
N ASN A 115 9.28 -7.83 1.71
CA ASN A 115 10.70 -7.51 1.49
C ASN A 115 11.00 -6.02 1.62
N ALA A 116 10.06 -5.14 1.25
CA ALA A 116 10.18 -3.70 1.50
C ALA A 116 10.07 -3.32 2.98
N GLY A 117 9.71 -4.26 3.86
CA GLY A 117 9.72 -4.09 5.32
C GLY A 117 8.35 -4.08 5.99
N ALA A 118 7.28 -4.41 5.26
CA ALA A 118 5.99 -4.71 5.87
C ALA A 118 6.06 -6.02 6.66
N SER A 119 5.32 -6.07 7.78
CA SER A 119 5.12 -7.29 8.56
C SER A 119 3.86 -8.04 8.13
N VAL A 120 2.87 -7.33 7.57
CA VAL A 120 1.59 -7.87 7.12
C VAL A 120 1.20 -7.22 5.80
N ALA A 121 0.68 -8.02 4.86
CA ALA A 121 0.02 -7.52 3.65
C ALA A 121 -1.50 -7.65 3.78
N MET A 122 -2.23 -6.60 3.44
CA MET A 122 -3.70 -6.55 3.47
C MET A 122 -4.26 -6.46 2.06
N VAL A 123 -5.36 -7.19 1.82
CA VAL A 123 -6.02 -7.23 0.51
C VAL A 123 -7.47 -6.79 0.62
N TYR A 124 -7.94 -6.01 -0.36
CA TYR A 124 -9.36 -5.63 -0.48
C TYR A 124 -9.81 -5.77 -1.94
N THR A 125 -9.34 -4.89 -2.84
CA THR A 125 -9.75 -4.89 -4.26
C THR A 125 -9.48 -6.23 -4.93
N GLY A 126 -8.33 -6.87 -4.63
CA GLY A 126 -8.03 -8.22 -5.10
C GLY A 126 -9.08 -9.27 -4.67
N LEU A 127 -9.61 -9.16 -3.44
CA LEU A 127 -10.66 -10.06 -2.95
C LEU A 127 -12.00 -9.79 -3.64
N VAL A 128 -12.36 -8.52 -3.85
CA VAL A 128 -13.62 -8.13 -4.51
C VAL A 128 -13.69 -8.70 -5.92
N TYR A 129 -12.63 -8.59 -6.72
CA TYR A 129 -12.61 -9.05 -8.11
C TYR A 129 -12.17 -10.51 -8.27
N GLY A 130 -11.38 -11.06 -7.34
CA GLY A 130 -10.91 -12.45 -7.40
C GLY A 130 -11.76 -13.45 -6.61
N GLY A 131 -12.73 -12.99 -5.82
CA GLY A 131 -13.61 -13.83 -5.01
C GLY A 131 -12.90 -14.57 -3.87
N ALA A 132 -13.63 -15.47 -3.21
CA ALA A 132 -13.18 -16.17 -2.00
C ALA A 132 -11.89 -16.99 -2.18
N GLY A 133 -11.58 -17.44 -3.40
CA GLY A 133 -10.35 -18.17 -3.73
C GLY A 133 -9.07 -17.34 -3.72
N THR A 134 -9.18 -16.00 -3.67
CA THR A 134 -8.05 -15.06 -3.77
C THR A 134 -6.96 -15.34 -2.73
N VAL A 135 -7.35 -15.53 -1.47
CA VAL A 135 -6.37 -15.75 -0.38
C VAL A 135 -5.63 -17.07 -0.57
N THR A 136 -6.32 -18.13 -1.01
CA THR A 136 -5.71 -19.42 -1.30
C THR A 136 -4.71 -19.32 -2.45
N ARG A 137 -5.08 -18.64 -3.53
CA ARG A 137 -4.20 -18.38 -4.68
C ARG A 137 -2.96 -17.58 -4.27
N ILE A 138 -3.13 -16.46 -3.56
CA ILE A 138 -2.02 -15.62 -3.08
C ILE A 138 -1.02 -16.43 -2.25
N LYS A 139 -1.50 -17.26 -1.31
CA LYS A 139 -0.61 -18.11 -0.50
C LYS A 139 0.16 -19.12 -1.35
N ALA A 140 -0.45 -19.69 -2.39
CA ALA A 140 0.24 -20.61 -3.30
C ALA A 140 1.32 -19.89 -4.13
N GLU A 141 1.00 -18.71 -4.65
CA GLU A 141 1.94 -17.86 -5.38
C GLU A 141 3.11 -17.40 -4.49
N MET A 142 2.86 -17.05 -3.23
CA MET A 142 3.92 -16.71 -2.27
C MET A 142 4.92 -17.85 -2.10
N LYS A 143 4.43 -19.09 -1.90
CA LYS A 143 5.29 -20.28 -1.77
C LYS A 143 6.13 -20.51 -3.03
N ALA A 144 5.54 -20.33 -4.21
CA ALA A 144 6.26 -20.46 -5.48
C ALA A 144 7.32 -19.37 -5.67
N ALA A 145 7.09 -18.16 -5.14
CA ALA A 145 8.02 -17.03 -5.20
C ALA A 145 9.13 -17.07 -4.11
N GLY A 146 9.19 -18.13 -3.30
CA GLY A 146 10.17 -18.26 -2.21
C GLY A 146 9.80 -17.49 -0.93
N GLY A 147 8.55 -17.05 -0.80
CA GLY A 147 8.00 -16.53 0.45
C GLY A 147 7.70 -17.66 1.44
N THR A 148 7.84 -17.36 2.74
CA THR A 148 7.57 -18.28 3.86
C THR A 148 6.09 -18.60 4.04
#